data_AF-A0A3N5UIP0-F1
#
_entry.id   AF-A0A3N5UIP0-F1
#
_cell.length_a   1.000
_cell.length_b   1.000
_cell.length_c   1.000
_cell.angle_alpha   90.00
_cell.angle_beta   90.00
_cell.angle_gamma   90.00
#
_symmetry.space_group_name_H-M   'P 1'
#
loop_
_entity.id
_entity.type
_entity.pdbx_description
1 polymer ?
#
loop_
_entity_poly.entity_id
_entity_poly.type
_entity_poly.pdbx_seq_one_letter_code
_entity_poly.pdbx_strand_id
1 'polypeptide(L)'
;MRVLFIFLDGIGLGENDPETNPFARAKMPNLNKLLEGRSLLKDAAPFQGERATLLAIDPAVGVSGLPQSATGQAILLTGINIPAELGYHYGPKPNPEVAAYLKEATLFSRFAKEGKKAVLLNAYPPRYFDAIDSGKRLYSSIPLSVINAGLPLFKHDDLFAGRALSADFTGEGWRTMLGFIDSPVMEPPQAGRRLGTLAKEYD
;
A
#
# COMPACT_ATOMS: atom_id res chain seq x y z
N MET A 1 -0.55 6.57 -20.11
CA MET A 1 -0.19 5.32 -19.40
C MET A 1 -0.98 5.33 -18.10
N ARG A 2 -1.40 4.18 -17.58
CA ARG A 2 -2.08 4.08 -16.27
C ARG A 2 -1.33 3.09 -15.40
N VAL A 3 -1.03 3.46 -14.16
CA VAL A 3 -0.34 2.56 -13.22
C VAL A 3 -1.21 2.34 -11.99
N LEU A 4 -1.56 1.08 -11.72
CA LEU A 4 -2.17 0.68 -10.45
C LEU A 4 -1.12 -0.01 -9.59
N PHE A 5 -0.75 0.64 -8.49
CA PHE A 5 0.18 0.08 -7.50
C PHE A 5 -0.61 -0.44 -6.29
N ILE A 6 -0.51 -1.74 -6.02
CA ILE A 6 -1.13 -2.38 -4.85
C ILE A 6 -0.02 -2.79 -3.90
N PHE A 7 -0.08 -2.30 -2.66
CA PHE A 7 0.81 -2.68 -1.58
C PHE A 7 0.03 -3.39 -0.49
N LEU A 8 0.48 -4.59 -0.12
CA LEU A 8 -0.08 -5.39 0.96
C LEU A 8 0.96 -5.49 2.08
N ASP A 9 0.66 -4.86 3.21
CA ASP A 9 1.58 -4.76 4.35
C ASP A 9 1.61 -6.08 5.16
N GLY A 10 2.76 -6.40 5.73
CA GLY A 10 2.91 -7.49 6.69
C GLY A 10 2.82 -8.92 6.14
N ILE A 11 2.95 -9.11 4.83
CA ILE A 11 2.97 -10.45 4.21
C ILE A 11 4.13 -10.58 3.23
N GLY A 12 4.72 -11.78 3.17
CA GLY A 12 5.84 -12.10 2.28
C GLY A 12 5.67 -13.46 1.61
N LEU A 13 6.56 -13.76 0.67
CA LEU A 13 6.62 -15.05 0.01
C LEU A 13 7.25 -16.08 0.98
N GLY A 14 6.40 -16.86 1.66
CA GLY A 14 6.82 -17.93 2.57
C GLY A 14 6.73 -19.33 1.96
N GLU A 15 7.02 -20.33 2.78
CA GLU A 15 6.88 -21.76 2.46
C GLU A 15 5.41 -22.13 2.15
N ASN A 16 5.19 -23.25 1.47
CA ASN A 16 3.84 -23.76 1.20
C ASN A 16 3.21 -24.43 2.45
N ASP A 17 3.03 -23.65 3.50
CA ASP A 17 2.43 -24.08 4.76
C ASP A 17 1.22 -23.20 5.09
N PRO A 18 -0.02 -23.72 4.99
CA PRO A 18 -1.22 -22.94 5.27
C PRO A 18 -1.37 -22.54 6.75
N GLU A 19 -0.63 -23.13 7.70
CA GLU A 19 -0.67 -22.75 9.11
C GLU A 19 0.17 -21.50 9.42
N THR A 20 1.21 -21.24 8.63
CA THR A 20 2.15 -20.14 8.89
C THR A 20 2.23 -19.11 7.76
N ASN A 21 1.82 -19.46 6.54
CA ASN A 21 1.85 -18.59 5.36
C ASN A 21 0.43 -18.29 4.85
N PRO A 22 -0.08 -17.06 5.00
CA PRO A 22 -1.41 -16.71 4.52
C PRO A 22 -1.58 -16.87 3.00
N PHE A 23 -0.51 -16.76 2.20
CA PHE A 23 -0.59 -17.01 0.76
C PHE A 23 -0.74 -18.50 0.39
N ALA A 24 -0.32 -19.42 1.27
CA ALA A 24 -0.60 -20.85 1.09
C ALA A 24 -2.06 -21.19 1.42
N ARG A 25 -2.67 -20.47 2.36
CA ARG A 25 -4.08 -20.64 2.77
C ARG A 25 -5.07 -19.93 1.84
N ALA A 26 -4.71 -18.75 1.32
CA ALA A 26 -5.62 -17.89 0.58
C ALA A 26 -5.98 -18.44 -0.80
N LYS A 27 -7.26 -18.40 -1.17
CA LYS A 27 -7.73 -18.74 -2.52
C LYS A 27 -7.63 -17.51 -3.43
N MET A 28 -6.66 -17.51 -4.35
CA MET A 28 -6.36 -16.35 -5.22
C MET A 28 -6.48 -16.69 -6.72
N PRO A 29 -7.64 -17.15 -7.23
CA PRO A 29 -7.76 -17.68 -8.59
C PRO A 29 -7.34 -16.70 -9.70
N ASN A 30 -7.57 -15.40 -9.51
CA ASN A 30 -7.16 -14.38 -10.49
C ASN A 30 -5.65 -14.20 -10.56
N LEU A 31 -4.96 -14.17 -9.41
CA LEU A 31 -3.50 -14.09 -9.37
C LEU A 31 -2.87 -15.39 -9.85
N ASN A 32 -3.41 -16.54 -9.45
CA ASN A 32 -2.94 -17.83 -9.92
C ASN A 32 -3.05 -17.92 -11.45
N LYS A 33 -4.16 -17.47 -12.05
CA LYS A 33 -4.31 -17.42 -13.52
C LYS A 33 -3.30 -16.49 -14.20
N LEU A 34 -2.97 -15.35 -13.58
CA LEU A 34 -1.92 -14.44 -14.09
C LEU A 34 -0.52 -15.07 -14.02
N LEU A 35 -0.29 -15.91 -13.01
CA LEU A 35 0.97 -16.62 -12.77
C LEU A 35 0.97 -18.06 -13.34
N GLU A 36 0.13 -18.33 -14.35
CA GLU A 36 0.04 -19.63 -15.03
C GLU A 36 -0.19 -20.83 -14.08
N GLY A 37 -1.08 -20.64 -13.12
CA GLY A 37 -1.46 -21.64 -12.12
C GLY A 37 -0.67 -21.58 -10.81
N ARG A 38 0.39 -20.77 -10.72
CA ARG A 38 1.24 -20.66 -9.52
C ARG A 38 0.62 -19.80 -8.43
N SER A 39 0.83 -20.19 -7.17
CA SER A 39 0.48 -19.38 -5.99
C SER A 39 1.63 -18.41 -5.63
N LEU A 40 1.33 -17.36 -4.84
CA LEU A 40 2.32 -16.42 -4.32
C LEU A 40 3.15 -17.04 -3.18
N LEU A 41 3.96 -18.02 -3.52
CA LEU A 41 4.83 -18.75 -2.58
C LEU A 41 6.29 -18.49 -2.92
N LYS A 42 7.18 -18.72 -1.95
CA LYS A 42 8.63 -18.56 -2.11
C LYS A 42 9.17 -19.32 -3.33
N ASP A 43 8.80 -20.60 -3.46
CA ASP A 43 9.28 -21.48 -4.53
C ASP A 43 8.67 -21.17 -5.92
N ALA A 44 7.66 -20.29 -5.98
CA ALA A 44 7.11 -19.83 -7.25
C ALA A 44 7.93 -18.68 -7.88
N ALA A 45 8.88 -18.11 -7.14
CA ALA A 45 9.74 -17.03 -7.59
C ALA A 45 11.19 -17.51 -7.84
N PRO A 46 11.88 -17.00 -8.87
CA PRO A 46 11.38 -16.07 -9.87
C PRO A 46 10.48 -16.77 -10.90
N PHE A 47 9.53 -16.03 -11.45
CA PHE A 47 8.72 -16.47 -12.58
C PHE A 47 8.56 -15.32 -13.59
N GLN A 48 8.62 -15.66 -14.87
CA GLN A 48 8.36 -14.74 -15.97
C GLN A 48 7.45 -15.45 -16.99
N GLY A 49 6.23 -14.95 -17.14
CA GLY A 49 5.29 -15.37 -18.16
C GLY A 49 4.95 -14.24 -19.12
N GLU A 50 4.01 -14.49 -20.03
CA GLU A 50 3.62 -13.51 -21.05
C GLU A 50 3.00 -12.23 -20.45
N ARG A 51 2.23 -12.37 -19.36
CA ARG A 51 1.43 -11.28 -18.78
C ARG A 51 1.88 -10.81 -17.41
N ALA A 52 2.78 -11.53 -16.74
CA ALA A 52 3.18 -11.24 -15.38
C ALA A 52 4.61 -11.72 -15.09
N THR A 53 5.24 -11.05 -14.13
CA THR A 53 6.52 -11.46 -13.54
C THR A 53 6.34 -11.49 -12.02
N LEU A 54 6.91 -12.51 -11.38
CA LEU A 54 6.99 -12.64 -9.93
C LEU A 54 8.46 -12.65 -9.53
N LEU A 55 8.84 -11.73 -8.67
CA LEU A 55 10.19 -11.62 -8.12
C LEU A 55 10.12 -11.69 -6.60
N ALA A 56 11.02 -12.46 -6.01
CA ALA A 56 11.29 -12.40 -4.58
C ALA A 56 12.31 -11.29 -4.32
N ILE A 57 12.00 -10.40 -3.38
CA ILE A 57 12.87 -9.31 -2.96
C ILE A 57 13.19 -9.56 -1.50
N ASP A 58 14.47 -9.54 -1.14
CA ASP A 58 14.90 -9.54 0.26
C ASP A 58 14.49 -8.19 0.89
N PRO A 59 13.55 -8.17 1.85
CA PRO A 59 13.10 -6.93 2.48
C PRO A 59 14.20 -6.26 3.32
N ALA A 60 15.28 -6.97 3.66
CA ALA A 60 16.43 -6.40 4.35
C ALA A 60 17.28 -5.50 3.44
N VAL A 61 17.17 -5.64 2.11
CA VAL A 61 17.86 -4.81 1.11
C VAL A 61 19.35 -4.62 1.38
N GLY A 62 20.00 -5.67 1.89
CA GLY A 62 21.44 -5.68 2.22
C GLY A 62 21.81 -4.99 3.53
N VAL A 63 20.84 -4.59 4.36
CA VAL A 63 21.05 -3.92 5.65
C VAL A 63 20.61 -4.82 6.79
N SER A 64 21.46 -4.96 7.82
CA SER A 64 21.21 -5.83 8.96
C SER A 64 20.03 -5.35 9.81
N GLY A 65 19.40 -6.30 10.51
CA GLY A 65 18.25 -6.04 11.37
C GLY A 65 16.91 -6.37 10.71
N LEU A 66 15.83 -6.22 11.49
CA LEU A 66 14.48 -6.50 11.00
C LEU A 66 14.02 -5.36 10.08
N PRO A 67 13.53 -5.66 8.87
CA PRO A 67 12.91 -4.66 8.00
C PRO A 67 11.76 -3.95 8.70
N GLN A 68 11.65 -2.64 8.51
CA GLN A 68 10.66 -1.80 9.19
C GLN A 68 9.82 -0.99 8.21
N SER A 69 8.56 -0.70 8.58
CA SER A 69 7.59 -0.09 7.66
C SER A 69 7.98 1.31 7.16
N ALA A 70 8.62 2.16 7.98
CA ALA A 70 8.86 3.54 7.55
C ALA A 70 9.91 3.60 6.45
N THR A 71 11.07 2.97 6.66
CA THR A 71 12.11 2.87 5.63
C THR A 71 11.66 2.02 4.45
N GLY A 72 11.03 0.87 4.69
CA GLY A 72 10.55 -0.03 3.62
C GLY A 72 9.53 0.65 2.69
N GLN A 73 8.51 1.32 3.22
CA GLN A 73 7.55 2.05 2.41
C GLN A 73 8.20 3.26 1.71
N ALA A 74 9.18 3.90 2.33
CA ALA A 74 9.89 5.00 1.70
C ALA A 74 10.73 4.54 0.49
N ILE A 75 11.32 3.33 0.51
CA ILE A 75 11.98 2.71 -0.66
C ILE A 75 10.98 2.58 -1.81
N LEU A 76 9.78 2.04 -1.55
CA LEU A 76 8.75 1.85 -2.58
C LEU A 76 8.37 3.16 -3.29
N LEU A 77 8.38 4.27 -2.54
CA LEU A 77 7.95 5.58 -3.04
C LEU A 77 9.08 6.36 -3.72
N THR A 78 10.33 6.13 -3.33
CA THR A 78 11.48 6.94 -3.80
C THR A 78 12.38 6.21 -4.79
N GLY A 79 12.42 4.88 -4.72
CA GLY A 79 13.40 4.03 -5.39
C GLY A 79 14.81 4.07 -4.76
N ILE A 80 14.97 4.71 -3.59
CA ILE A 80 16.25 4.84 -2.88
C ILE A 80 16.33 3.76 -1.80
N ASN A 81 17.48 3.10 -1.63
CA ASN A 81 17.73 2.17 -0.52
C ASN A 81 17.95 2.95 0.79
N ILE A 82 16.88 3.52 1.35
CA ILE A 82 16.93 4.39 2.54
C ILE A 82 17.55 3.70 3.76
N PRO A 83 17.28 2.41 4.08
CA PRO A 83 18.00 1.72 5.13
C PRO A 83 19.52 1.76 4.95
N ALA A 84 20.02 1.68 3.70
CA ALA A 84 21.46 1.72 3.44
C ALA A 84 22.02 3.14 3.62
N GLU A 85 21.28 4.17 3.20
CA GLU A 85 21.66 5.57 3.43
C GLU A 85 21.74 5.94 4.92
N LEU A 86 20.86 5.36 5.74
CA LEU A 86 20.84 5.59 7.19
C LEU A 86 21.72 4.60 7.97
N GLY A 87 22.04 3.45 7.38
CA GLY A 87 22.74 2.34 8.04
C GLY A 87 21.86 1.47 8.96
N TYR A 88 20.53 1.68 8.97
CA TYR A 88 19.59 0.91 9.79
C TYR A 88 18.15 0.93 9.24
N HIS A 89 17.34 -0.05 9.66
CA HIS A 89 15.90 -0.07 9.41
C HIS A 89 15.13 0.74 10.46
N TYR A 90 14.14 1.54 10.06
CA TYR A 90 13.35 2.35 10.98
C TYR A 90 11.85 2.28 10.71
N GLY A 91 11.06 2.34 11.79
CA GLY A 91 9.60 2.33 11.71
C GLY A 91 8.92 2.33 13.08
N PRO A 92 7.58 2.30 13.10
CA PRO A 92 6.67 2.18 11.95
C PRO A 92 6.33 3.50 11.25
N LYS A 93 6.66 4.65 11.86
CA LYS A 93 6.45 6.00 11.29
C LYS A 93 7.79 6.65 10.98
N PRO A 94 7.91 7.48 9.92
CA PRO A 94 9.16 8.12 9.57
C PRO A 94 9.59 9.09 10.68
N ASN A 95 10.84 8.97 11.14
CA ASN A 95 11.52 10.02 11.91
C ASN A 95 11.90 11.18 10.96
N PRO A 96 12.46 12.30 11.48
CA PRO A 96 12.88 13.41 10.63
C PRO A 96 13.84 13.03 9.50
N GLU A 97 14.74 12.07 9.72
CA GLU A 97 15.69 11.60 8.71
C GLU A 97 14.99 10.88 7.54
N VAL A 98 14.11 9.92 7.83
CA VAL A 98 13.31 9.24 6.79
C VAL A 98 12.34 10.22 6.12
N ALA A 99 11.72 11.13 6.89
CA ALA A 99 10.79 12.13 6.35
C ALA A 99 11.46 13.09 5.36
N ALA A 100 12.76 13.36 5.50
CA ALA A 100 13.50 14.22 4.57
C ALA A 100 13.51 13.65 3.13
N TYR A 101 13.60 12.33 2.98
CA TYR A 101 13.55 11.64 1.67
C TYR A 101 12.18 11.73 1.00
N LEU A 102 11.12 11.96 1.77
CA LEU A 102 9.72 11.94 1.29
C LEU A 102 9.20 13.32 0.87
N LYS A 103 10.04 14.35 0.84
CA LYS A 103 9.62 15.73 0.51
C LYS A 103 9.34 15.93 -0.99
N GLU A 104 10.26 15.55 -1.87
CA GLU A 104 10.21 15.99 -3.28
C GLU A 104 10.41 14.88 -4.31
N ALA A 105 11.07 13.76 -3.97
CA ALA A 105 11.53 12.77 -4.94
C ALA A 105 10.73 11.45 -4.95
N THR A 106 9.48 11.49 -4.48
CA THR A 106 8.58 10.33 -4.44
C THR A 106 7.82 10.13 -5.76
N LEU A 107 7.19 8.96 -5.96
CA LEU A 107 6.29 8.71 -7.09
C LEU A 107 5.18 9.77 -7.18
N PHE A 108 4.57 10.14 -6.05
CA PHE A 108 3.49 11.13 -6.01
C PHE A 108 3.97 12.52 -6.44
N SER A 109 5.08 12.99 -5.90
CA SER A 109 5.64 14.31 -6.24
C SER A 109 6.15 14.38 -7.69
N ARG A 110 6.75 13.28 -8.21
CA ARG A 110 7.14 13.19 -9.62
C ARG A 110 5.93 13.29 -10.55
N PHE A 111 4.87 12.52 -10.29
CA PHE A 111 3.64 12.58 -11.07
C PHE A 111 2.95 13.93 -10.98
N ALA A 112 2.83 14.51 -9.78
CA ALA A 112 2.26 15.85 -9.58
C ALA A 112 3.03 16.92 -10.37
N LYS A 113 4.37 16.89 -10.34
CA LYS A 113 5.24 17.82 -11.09
C LYS A 113 5.06 17.71 -12.60
N GLU A 114 4.78 16.51 -13.10
CA GLU A 114 4.47 16.26 -14.52
C GLU A 114 3.00 16.58 -14.90
N GLY A 115 2.21 17.11 -13.96
CA GLY A 115 0.79 17.42 -14.19
C GLY A 115 -0.09 16.18 -14.34
N LYS A 116 0.36 15.02 -13.84
CA LYS A 116 -0.39 13.76 -13.86
C LYS A 116 -1.34 13.66 -12.66
N LYS A 117 -2.44 12.94 -12.85
CA LYS A 117 -3.42 12.68 -11.79
C LYS A 117 -3.00 11.45 -10.98
N ALA A 118 -2.29 11.65 -9.88
CA ALA A 118 -1.95 10.59 -8.93
C ALA A 118 -2.82 10.66 -7.66
N VAL A 119 -3.09 9.51 -7.04
CA VAL A 119 -3.90 9.45 -5.81
C VAL A 119 -3.55 8.23 -4.95
N LEU A 120 -3.76 8.35 -3.64
CA LEU A 120 -3.86 7.20 -2.73
C LEU A 120 -5.34 6.89 -2.50
N LEU A 121 -5.82 5.76 -3.02
CA LEU A 121 -7.24 5.41 -2.98
C LEU A 121 -7.79 5.05 -1.59
N ASN A 122 -6.93 4.92 -0.57
CA ASN A 122 -7.36 4.60 0.79
C ASN A 122 -8.02 5.83 1.45
N ALA A 123 -9.27 5.65 1.89
CA ALA A 123 -9.94 6.56 2.79
C ALA A 123 -9.49 6.35 4.24
N TYR A 124 -9.42 7.45 4.98
CA TYR A 124 -9.11 7.45 6.40
C TYR A 124 -10.31 7.94 7.22
N PRO A 125 -10.57 7.34 8.40
CA PRO A 125 -11.68 7.75 9.27
C PRO A 125 -11.38 9.11 9.92
N PRO A 126 -12.38 9.89 10.37
CA PRO A 126 -12.20 11.21 10.99
C PRO A 126 -11.15 11.20 12.12
N ARG A 127 -11.23 10.21 13.02
CA ARG A 127 -10.28 10.02 14.14
C ARG A 127 -8.80 9.93 13.73
N TYR A 128 -8.52 9.55 12.48
CA TYR A 128 -7.15 9.54 11.95
C TYR A 128 -6.64 10.96 11.78
N PHE A 129 -7.43 11.84 11.17
CA PHE A 129 -7.09 13.24 10.94
C PHE A 129 -7.02 14.00 12.27
N ASP A 130 -7.99 13.81 13.18
CA ASP A 130 -7.95 14.42 14.51
C ASP A 130 -6.66 14.10 15.27
N ALA A 131 -6.17 12.85 15.13
CA ALA A 131 -4.92 12.42 15.76
C ALA A 131 -3.67 13.05 15.11
N ILE A 132 -3.69 13.27 13.78
CA ILE A 132 -2.62 13.98 13.08
C ILE A 132 -2.62 15.46 13.50
N ASP A 133 -3.77 16.12 13.42
CA ASP A 133 -3.91 17.56 13.67
C ASP A 133 -3.59 17.91 15.13
N SER A 134 -3.91 17.01 16.07
CA SER A 134 -3.53 17.16 17.48
C SER A 134 -2.07 16.79 17.79
N GLY A 135 -1.29 16.34 16.80
CA GLY A 135 0.09 15.88 16.98
C GLY A 135 0.25 14.55 17.72
N LYS A 136 -0.86 13.88 18.08
CA LYS A 136 -0.86 12.56 18.74
C LYS A 136 -0.46 11.42 17.79
N ARG A 137 -0.41 11.69 16.48
CA ARG A 137 -0.06 10.73 15.45
C ARG A 137 0.79 11.40 14.38
N LEU A 138 1.71 10.61 13.82
CA LEU A 138 2.44 10.96 12.60
C LEU A 138 1.87 10.18 11.40
N TYR A 139 1.95 10.79 10.21
CA TYR A 139 1.71 10.08 8.96
C TYR A 139 2.70 8.91 8.80
N SER A 140 2.27 7.78 8.22
CA SER A 140 3.22 6.80 7.66
C SER A 140 3.82 7.33 6.35
N SER A 141 4.88 6.69 5.86
CA SER A 141 5.62 7.14 4.67
C SER A 141 4.74 7.33 3.44
N ILE A 142 3.77 6.43 3.19
CA ILE A 142 2.81 6.56 2.06
C ILE A 142 1.95 7.84 2.17
N PRO A 143 1.09 8.03 3.17
CA PRO A 143 0.27 9.25 3.26
C PRO A 143 1.11 10.53 3.44
N LEU A 144 2.28 10.47 4.08
CA LEU A 144 3.20 11.61 4.16
C LEU A 144 3.65 12.05 2.76
N SER A 145 3.99 11.10 1.89
CA SER A 145 4.40 11.39 0.50
C SER A 145 3.27 12.01 -0.33
N VAL A 146 2.03 11.59 -0.10
CA VAL A 146 0.85 12.17 -0.77
C VAL A 146 0.66 13.63 -0.37
N ILE A 147 0.68 13.91 0.94
CA ILE A 147 0.51 15.28 1.46
C ILE A 147 1.67 16.18 1.04
N ASN A 148 2.91 15.71 1.09
CA ASN A 148 4.09 16.48 0.63
C ASN A 148 4.02 16.80 -0.86
N ALA A 149 3.40 15.94 -1.68
CA ALA A 149 3.15 16.20 -3.09
C ALA A 149 1.99 17.18 -3.35
N GLY A 150 1.37 17.73 -2.30
CA GLY A 150 0.21 18.62 -2.40
C GLY A 150 -1.09 17.92 -2.83
N LEU A 151 -1.13 16.59 -2.72
CA LEU A 151 -2.30 15.79 -3.09
C LEU A 151 -3.19 15.53 -1.86
N PRO A 152 -4.53 15.48 -2.02
CA PRO A 152 -5.43 15.23 -0.91
C PRO A 152 -5.43 13.75 -0.49
N LEU A 153 -5.68 13.52 0.80
CA LEU A 153 -6.06 12.20 1.30
C LEU A 153 -7.58 12.08 1.33
N PHE A 154 -8.09 10.91 0.95
CA PHE A 154 -9.52 10.63 1.01
C PHE A 154 -10.01 10.46 2.44
N LYS A 155 -11.22 10.96 2.68
CA LYS A 155 -11.87 11.01 3.98
C LYS A 155 -13.09 10.10 4.03
N HIS A 156 -13.77 10.13 5.16
CA HIS A 156 -15.08 9.50 5.37
C HIS A 156 -16.05 9.71 4.19
N ASP A 157 -16.30 10.95 3.79
CA ASP A 157 -17.30 11.25 2.77
C ASP A 157 -16.92 10.70 1.39
N ASP A 158 -15.62 10.56 1.11
CA ASP A 158 -15.15 9.94 -0.12
C ASP A 158 -15.40 8.44 -0.14
N LEU A 159 -15.24 7.75 0.99
CA LEU A 159 -15.63 6.35 1.12
C LEU A 159 -17.14 6.18 0.91
N PHE A 160 -17.96 7.00 1.57
CA PHE A 160 -19.42 6.92 1.49
C PHE A 160 -19.96 7.28 0.11
N ALA A 161 -19.31 8.21 -0.60
CA ALA A 161 -19.61 8.51 -1.98
C ALA A 161 -18.99 7.51 -2.98
N GLY A 162 -18.28 6.49 -2.49
CA GLY A 162 -17.58 5.48 -3.27
C GLY A 162 -16.33 5.98 -3.99
N ARG A 163 -15.90 7.23 -3.85
CA ARG A 163 -14.71 7.79 -4.51
C ARG A 163 -13.39 7.19 -4.01
N ALA A 164 -13.44 6.50 -2.87
CA ALA A 164 -12.31 5.87 -2.21
C ALA A 164 -12.67 4.47 -1.69
N LEU A 165 -11.66 3.74 -1.23
CA LEU A 165 -11.80 2.43 -0.60
C LEU A 165 -11.26 2.49 0.82
N SER A 166 -11.81 1.68 1.73
CA SER A 166 -11.18 1.47 3.03
C SER A 166 -9.90 0.63 2.87
N ALA A 167 -9.05 0.59 3.89
CA ALA A 167 -7.77 -0.15 3.83
C ALA A 167 -7.95 -1.68 3.64
N ASP A 168 -9.07 -2.22 4.08
CA ASP A 168 -9.52 -3.61 3.86
C ASP A 168 -10.27 -3.80 2.53
N PHE A 169 -10.37 -2.77 1.69
CA PHE A 169 -11.06 -2.69 0.40
C PHE A 169 -12.59 -2.83 0.46
N THR A 170 -13.12 -3.64 1.38
CA THR A 170 -14.55 -3.99 1.45
C THR A 170 -15.38 -3.02 2.28
N GLY A 171 -14.77 -2.23 3.17
CA GLY A 171 -15.47 -1.36 4.12
C GLY A 171 -15.91 -2.06 5.40
N GLU A 172 -15.66 -3.37 5.53
CA GLU A 172 -16.07 -4.17 6.67
C GLU A 172 -15.43 -3.69 7.98
N GLY A 173 -14.13 -3.41 7.96
CA GLY A 173 -13.39 -2.95 9.12
C GLY A 173 -13.89 -1.62 9.68
N TRP A 174 -14.43 -0.74 8.84
CA TRP A 174 -15.05 0.51 9.31
C TRP A 174 -16.30 0.25 10.14
N ARG A 175 -17.10 -0.74 9.75
CA ARG A 175 -18.30 -1.14 10.50
C ARG A 175 -17.96 -1.92 11.76
N THR A 176 -17.13 -2.94 11.64
CA THR A 176 -16.89 -3.93 12.72
C THR A 176 -15.84 -3.48 13.73
N MET A 177 -14.83 -2.70 13.31
CA MET A 177 -13.72 -2.29 14.18
C MET A 177 -13.71 -0.80 14.51
N LEU A 178 -14.27 0.05 13.66
CA LEU A 178 -14.22 1.50 13.82
C LEU A 178 -15.53 2.13 14.32
N GLY A 179 -16.62 1.36 14.34
CA GLY A 179 -17.92 1.81 14.85
C GLY A 179 -18.78 2.60 13.86
N PHE A 180 -18.42 2.65 12.57
CA PHE A 180 -19.22 3.29 11.52
C PHE A 180 -20.28 2.31 11.00
N ILE A 181 -21.38 2.18 11.75
CA ILE A 181 -22.43 1.17 11.50
C ILE A 181 -23.04 1.25 10.09
N ASP A 182 -23.05 2.44 9.51
CA ASP A 182 -23.59 2.81 8.21
C ASP A 182 -22.54 2.85 7.09
N SER A 183 -21.28 2.49 7.39
CA SER A 183 -20.23 2.36 6.37
C SER A 183 -20.68 1.44 5.25
N PRO A 184 -20.50 1.82 3.96
CA PRO A 184 -20.80 0.92 2.85
C PRO A 184 -19.91 -0.32 2.93
N VAL A 185 -20.51 -1.49 2.71
CA VAL A 185 -19.80 -2.78 2.68
C VAL A 185 -19.98 -3.40 1.30
N MET A 186 -18.88 -3.88 0.74
CA MET A 186 -18.81 -4.54 -0.55
C MET A 186 -18.27 -5.96 -0.39
N GLU A 187 -18.81 -6.89 -1.17
CA GLU A 187 -18.18 -8.18 -1.38
C GLU A 187 -16.83 -8.01 -2.10
N PRO A 188 -15.84 -8.90 -1.88
CA PRO A 188 -14.51 -8.75 -2.50
C PRO A 188 -14.53 -8.55 -4.03
N PRO A 189 -15.37 -9.24 -4.84
CA PRO A 189 -15.47 -8.97 -6.28
C PRO A 189 -16.03 -7.59 -6.61
N GLN A 190 -16.92 -7.04 -5.78
CA GLN A 190 -17.44 -5.67 -5.94
C GLN A 190 -16.35 -4.65 -5.65
N ALA A 191 -15.59 -4.83 -4.55
CA ALA A 191 -14.46 -3.97 -4.21
C ALA A 191 -13.38 -3.96 -5.33
N GLY A 192 -13.07 -5.12 -5.91
CA GLY A 192 -12.16 -5.23 -7.06
C GLY A 192 -12.66 -4.48 -8.31
N ARG A 193 -13.96 -4.59 -8.63
CA ARG A 193 -14.57 -3.80 -9.73
C ARG A 193 -14.54 -2.30 -9.43
N ARG A 194 -14.76 -1.90 -8.17
CA ARG A 194 -14.69 -0.50 -7.78
C ARG A 194 -13.28 0.04 -7.91
N LEU A 195 -12.27 -0.69 -7.43
CA LEU A 195 -10.85 -0.36 -7.63
C LEU A 195 -10.51 -0.16 -9.10
N GLY A 196 -10.91 -1.09 -9.97
CA GLY A 196 -10.67 -1.00 -11.42
C GLY A 196 -11.43 0.14 -12.10
N THR A 197 -12.54 0.61 -11.52
CA THR A 197 -13.28 1.79 -12.01
C THR A 197 -12.54 3.07 -11.61
N LEU A 198 -12.23 3.21 -10.31
CA LEU A 198 -11.53 4.36 -9.77
C LEU A 198 -10.14 4.53 -10.43
N ALA A 199 -9.38 3.46 -10.60
CA ALA A 199 -8.05 3.50 -11.21
C ALA A 199 -8.05 4.03 -12.67
N LYS A 200 -9.18 4.01 -13.38
CA LYS A 200 -9.28 4.57 -14.74
C LYS A 200 -9.44 6.09 -14.77
N GLU A 201 -9.78 6.70 -13.63
CA GLU A 201 -9.96 8.16 -13.48
C GLU A 201 -8.62 8.90 -13.30
N TYR A 202 -7.53 8.15 -13.09
CA TYR A 202 -6.19 8.62 -12.79
C TYR A 202 -5.16 8.16 -13.85
N ASP A 203 -3.95 8.74 -13.77
CA ASP A 203 -2.79 8.44 -14.62
C ASP A 203 -1.82 7.46 -13.94
#